data_AF-A0A6N2D2L7-F1
#
_entry.id   AF-A0A6N2D2L7-F1
#
_cell.length_a   1.000
_cell.length_b   1.000
_cell.length_c   1.000
_cell.angle_alpha   90.00
_cell.angle_beta   90.00
_cell.angle_gamma   90.00
#
_symmetry.space_group_name_H-M   'P 1'
#
loop_
_entity.id
_entity.type
_entity.pdbx_description
1 polymer ?
#
loop_
_entity_poly.entity_id
_entity_poly.type
_entity_poly.pdbx_seq_one_letter_code
_entity_poly.pdbx_strand_id
1 'polypeptide(L)' 'MLKNLHGKIVRLSGFNCWGIKTTHGEKFEPLNLPDDLKIDGLDVVFSGSIAGDYASMNMYGKAFYIGEINTV' A
#
# COMPACT_ATOMS: atom_id res chain seq x y z
N MET A 1 13.69 6.16 -1.74
CA MET A 1 13.02 5.66 -0.53
C MET A 1 12.01 6.72 -0.08
N LEU A 2 10.75 6.34 0.07
CA LEU A 2 9.67 7.17 0.60
C LEU A 2 9.56 6.94 2.11
N LYS A 3 9.21 7.98 2.88
CA LYS A 3 9.16 7.92 4.34
C LYS A 3 7.95 8.63 4.90
N ASN A 4 7.42 8.10 6.01
CA ASN A 4 6.36 8.71 6.83
C ASN A 4 5.11 9.10 6.02
N LEU A 5 4.69 8.24 5.10
CA LEU A 5 3.48 8.45 4.34
C LEU A 5 2.27 8.01 5.17
N HIS A 6 1.27 8.89 5.25
CA HIS A 6 -0.01 8.57 5.88
C HIS A 6 -0.99 8.07 4.82
N GLY A 7 -1.63 6.93 5.09
CA GLY A 7 -2.64 6.40 4.20
C GLY A 7 -3.62 5.45 4.88
N LYS A 8 -4.58 4.98 4.09
CA LYS A 8 -5.53 3.95 4.48
C LYS A 8 -5.31 2.69 3.66
N ILE A 9 -5.37 1.54 4.33
CA ILE A 9 -5.49 0.25 3.67
C ILE A 9 -6.83 0.20 2.94
N VAL A 10 -6.82 -0.29 1.72
CA VAL A 10 -8.01 -0.40 0.87
C VAL A 10 -8.06 -1.76 0.19
N ARG A 11 -9.19 -2.44 0.34
CA ARG A 11 -9.48 -3.67 -0.37
C ARG A 11 -9.85 -3.36 -1.81
N LEU A 12 -9.17 -3.99 -2.76
CA LEU A 12 -9.44 -3.77 -4.18
C LEU A 12 -10.60 -4.66 -4.64
N SER A 13 -11.56 -4.11 -5.36
CA SER A 13 -12.68 -4.87 -5.92
C SER A 13 -12.21 -5.77 -7.07
N GLY A 14 -12.65 -7.03 -7.10
CA GLY A 14 -12.44 -7.97 -8.21
C GLY A 14 -11.37 -9.04 -7.97
N PHE A 15 -10.40 -8.78 -7.09
CA PHE A 15 -9.36 -9.75 -6.70
C PHE A 15 -9.13 -9.66 -5.19
N ASN A 16 -8.56 -10.71 -4.57
CA ASN A 16 -8.15 -10.66 -3.16
C ASN A 16 -6.85 -9.84 -2.97
N CYS A 17 -6.84 -8.62 -3.50
CA CYS A 17 -5.70 -7.71 -3.52
C CYS A 17 -5.97 -6.50 -2.62
N TRP A 18 -4.88 -5.89 -2.17
CA TRP A 18 -4.88 -4.78 -1.22
C TRP A 18 -4.03 -3.64 -1.74
N GLY A 19 -4.42 -2.41 -1.41
CA GLY A 19 -3.69 -1.19 -1.73
C GLY A 19 -3.55 -0.30 -0.51
N ILE A 20 -2.72 0.73 -0.64
CA ILE A 20 -2.66 1.85 0.31
C ILE A 20 -2.96 3.13 -0.45
N LYS A 21 -3.94 3.91 0.03
CA LYS A 21 -4.26 5.23 -0.53
C LYS A 21 -3.85 6.32 0.45
N THR A 22 -3.00 7.24 0.02
CA THR A 22 -2.60 8.37 0.88
C THR A 22 -3.71 9.41 0.99
N THR A 23 -3.61 10.29 1.98
CA THR A 23 -4.51 11.43 2.17
C THR A 23 -4.56 12.36 0.94
N HIS A 24 -3.45 12.45 0.21
CA HIS A 24 -3.33 13.22 -1.04
C HIS A 24 -3.78 12.46 -2.29
N GLY A 25 -4.27 11.23 -2.13
CA GLY A 25 -4.86 10.43 -3.22
C GLY A 25 -3.85 9.58 -4.01
N GLU A 26 -2.58 9.57 -3.63
CA GLU A 26 -1.62 8.64 -4.22
C GLU A 26 -1.99 7.20 -3.88
N LYS A 27 -1.77 6.31 -4.83
CA LYS A 27 -2.08 4.88 -4.70
C LYS A 27 -0.80 4.07 -4.75
N PHE A 28 -0.64 3.22 -3.74
CA PHE A 28 0.47 2.28 -3.63
C PHE A 28 -0.10 0.86 -3.62
N GLU A 29 0.61 -0.03 -4.29
CA GLU A 29 0.34 -1.45 -4.29
C GLU A 29 1.43 -2.14 -3.47
N PRO A 30 1.14 -2.48 -2.19
CA PRO A 30 2.12 -3.11 -1.33
C PRO A 30 2.33 -4.57 -1.75
N LEU A 31 3.57 -4.92 -2.08
CA LEU A 31 3.96 -6.27 -2.50
C LEU A 31 4.14 -7.23 -1.31
N ASN A 32 4.26 -6.68 -0.10
CA ASN A 32 4.52 -7.40 1.13
C ASN A 32 3.64 -6.90 2.30
N LEU A 33 2.36 -6.59 2.05
CA LEU A 33 1.43 -6.18 3.10
C LEU A 33 1.21 -7.32 4.11
N PRO A 34 1.50 -7.11 5.41
CA PRO A 34 1.24 -8.10 6.46
C PRO A 34 -0.25 -8.51 6.52
N ASP A 35 -0.51 -9.79 6.80
CA ASP A 35 -1.87 -10.33 6.79
C ASP A 35 -2.76 -9.75 7.90
N ASP A 36 -2.18 -9.41 9.05
CA ASP A 36 -2.86 -8.76 10.18
C ASP A 36 -3.29 -7.31 9.85
N LEU A 37 -2.68 -6.68 8.86
CA LEU A 37 -3.03 -5.33 8.39
C LEU A 37 -3.98 -5.33 7.20
N LYS A 38 -4.47 -6.48 6.73
CA LYS A 38 -5.46 -6.61 5.65
C LYS A 38 -6.87 -6.30 6.14
N ILE A 39 -7.06 -5.06 6.60
CA ILE A 39 -8.32 -4.54 7.13
C ILE A 39 -8.69 -3.30 6.32
N ASP A 40 -9.84 -3.35 5.65
CA ASP A 40 -10.29 -2.24 4.81
C ASP A 40 -10.55 -0.99 5.66
N GLY A 41 -10.00 0.15 5.24
CA GLY A 41 -10.11 1.43 5.94
C GLY A 41 -9.09 1.67 7.05
N LEU A 42 -8.21 0.72 7.37
CA LEU A 42 -7.21 0.85 8.45
C LEU A 42 -6.22 1.98 8.17
N ASP A 43 -6.09 2.91 9.10
CA ASP A 43 -5.11 4.00 9.04
C ASP A 43 -3.70 3.50 9.38
N VAL A 44 -2.74 3.85 8.53
CA VAL A 44 -1.34 3.44 8.67
C VAL A 44 -0.38 4.59 8.35
N VAL A 45 0.78 4.57 9.01
CA VAL A 45 1.98 5.29 8.57
C VAL A 45 2.97 4.28 8.04
N PHE A 46 3.52 4.54 6.86
CA PHE A 46 4.42 3.61 6.20
C PHE A 46 5.60 4.29 5.50
N SER A 47 6.68 3.51 5.35
CA SER A 47 7.92 3.89 4.67
C SER A 47 8.41 2.73 3.81
N GLY A 48 9.20 3.01 2.77
CA GLY A 48 9.66 1.96 1.85
C GLY A 48 10.13 2.46 0.49
N SER A 49 10.04 1.61 -0.53
CA SER A 49 10.60 1.87 -1.86
C SER A 49 9.67 1.44 -2.98
N ILE A 50 9.64 2.22 -4.07
CA ILE A 50 8.95 1.82 -5.29
C ILE A 50 9.69 0.65 -5.94
N ALA A 51 8.95 -0.37 -6.37
CA ALA A 51 9.48 -1.47 -7.16
C ALA A 51 9.55 -1.05 -8.63
N GLY A 52 10.72 -0.60 -9.09
CA GLY A 52 10.91 0.04 -10.41
C GLY A 52 10.55 -0.86 -11.60
N ASP A 53 10.80 -2.15 -11.51
CA ASP A 53 10.61 -3.11 -12.62
C ASP A 53 9.36 -3.99 -12.47
N TYR A 54 8.44 -3.63 -11.56
CA TYR A 54 7.24 -4.43 -11.30
C TYR A 54 6.06 -3.96 -12.14
N ALA A 55 5.62 -4.80 -13.07
CA ALA A 55 4.38 -4.61 -13.81
C ALA A 55 3.22 -5.28 -13.05
N SER A 56 2.39 -4.46 -12.41
CA SER A 56 1.18 -4.92 -11.72
C SER A 56 0.05 -5.23 -12.71
N MET A 57 -0.59 -6.39 -12.55
CA MET A 57 -1.81 -6.74 -13.29
C MET A 57 -3.04 -5.94 -12.82
N ASN A 58 -2.99 -5.42 -11.59
CA ASN A 58 -4.07 -4.73 -10.91
C ASN A 58 -4.16 -3.26 -11.37
N MET A 59 -3.09 -2.72 -11.95
CA MET A 59 -2.98 -1.33 -12.45
C MET A 59 -3.49 -0.28 -11.44
N TYR A 60 -3.40 -0.58 -10.14
CA TYR A 60 -4.01 0.23 -9.09
C TYR A 60 -3.16 1.46 -8.76
N GLY A 61 -1.84 1.28 -8.69
CA GLY A 61 -0.91 2.30 -8.23
C GLY A 61 0.54 1.89 -8.39
N LYS A 62 1.43 2.61 -7.70
CA LYS A 62 2.87 2.35 -7.72
C LYS A 62 3.15 1.09 -6.90
N ALA A 63 3.75 0.07 -7.51
CA ALA A 63 4.21 -1.11 -6.81
C ALA A 63 5.26 -0.73 -5.76
N PHE A 64 5.12 -1.27 -4.55
CA PHE A 64 5.81 -0.75 -3.38
C PHE A 64 6.22 -1.86 -2.41
N TYR A 65 7.48 -1.84 -1.99
CA TYR A 65 7.97 -2.66 -0.89
C TYR A 65 7.94 -1.84 0.39
N ILE A 66 7.16 -2.31 1.36
CA ILE A 66 7.09 -1.76 2.72
C ILE A 66 8.39 -2.12 3.42
N GLY A 67 9.08 -1.10 3.94
CA GLY A 67 10.20 -1.27 4.87
C GLY A 67 9.77 -1.16 6.33
N GLU A 68 8.79 -0.30 6.60
CA GLU A 68 8.17 -0.12 7.92
C GLU A 68 6.71 0.28 7.75
N ILE A 69 5.83 -0.24 8.60
CA ILE A 69 4.41 0.11 8.65
C ILE A 69 3.89 -0.02 10.07
N ASN A 70 3.14 0.98 10.53
CA ASN A 70 2.50 0.99 11.84
C ASN A 70 1.06 1.47 11.68
N THR A 71 0.14 0.95 12.49
CA THR A 71 -1.22 1.48 12.62
C THR A 71 -1.20 2.81 13.38
N VAL A 72 -2.13 3.70 13.04
CA VAL A 72 -2.31 5.00 13.72
C VAL A 72 -3.32 4.90 14.86
#